data_AF-A0A250X7Y2-F1
#
_entry.id   AF-A0A250X7Y2-F1
#
_cell.length_a   1.000
_cell.length_b   1.000
_cell.length_c   1.000
_cell.angle_alpha   90.00
_cell.angle_beta   90.00
_cell.angle_gamma   90.00
#
_symmetry.space_group_name_H-M   'P 1'
#
loop_
_entity.id
_entity.type
_entity.pdbx_description
1 polymer ?
#
loop_
_entity_poly.entity_id
_entity_poly.type
_entity_poly.pdbx_seq_one_letter_code
_entity_poly.pdbx_strand_id
1 'polypeptide(L)'
;MQASAFALLKEGPLNFLRLMMNPVAANFRKEVINAVLATDMHNHHSIISAFNIKFKPPPPDAQPPLSGLMCKNSCTFSDGNVLMWTLDDDARSLVMQMSLKCADLGAIAADYDIHALWVQRLQEEFHNQGDAEKALGIPVSPLMDRTCVIDALAAVQPQFFKDAALPLFKSFSSVFRDCDQLLINTENNLRRRLEVVFF
;
A
#
# COMPACT_ATOMS: atom_id res chain seq x y z
N MET A 1 15.01 7.45 5.47
CA MET A 1 14.88 7.48 3.99
C MET A 1 14.47 8.86 3.45
N GLN A 2 13.31 9.42 3.83
CA GLN A 2 12.84 10.72 3.32
C GLN A 2 13.80 11.89 3.58
N ALA A 3 14.33 12.00 4.81
CA ALA A 3 15.27 13.06 5.18
C ALA A 3 16.54 13.05 4.31
N SER A 4 17.06 11.86 4.01
CA SER A 4 18.24 11.66 3.17
C SER A 4 17.97 12.05 1.71
N ALA A 5 16.83 11.63 1.15
CA ALA A 5 16.47 11.98 -0.23
C ALA A 5 16.30 13.49 -0.42
N PHE A 6 15.62 14.17 0.50
CA PHE A 6 15.48 15.63 0.45
C PHE A 6 16.76 16.39 0.80
N ALA A 7 17.72 15.77 1.48
CA ALA A 7 19.05 16.35 1.68
C ALA A 7 19.84 16.36 0.37
N LEU A 8 19.77 15.28 -0.42
CA LEU A 8 20.41 15.22 -1.76
C LEU A 8 19.85 16.28 -2.71
N LEU A 9 18.55 16.60 -2.62
CA LEU A 9 17.94 17.67 -3.41
C LEU A 9 18.45 19.08 -3.07
N LYS A 10 19.24 19.25 -2.01
CA LYS A 10 19.95 20.51 -1.74
C LYS A 10 21.20 20.65 -2.62
N GLU A 11 21.69 19.57 -3.20
CA GLU A 11 22.81 19.58 -4.12
C GLU A 11 22.34 20.05 -5.50
N GLY A 12 22.94 21.14 -6.00
CA GLY A 12 22.55 21.79 -7.26
C GLY A 12 22.36 20.88 -8.48
N PRO A 13 23.23 19.87 -8.74
CA PRO A 13 23.04 18.96 -9.88
C PRO A 13 21.95 17.90 -9.66
N LEU A 14 21.60 17.58 -8.41
CA LEU A 14 20.59 16.57 -8.07
C LEU A 14 19.19 17.18 -7.92
N ASN A 15 19.10 18.51 -7.78
CA ASN A 15 17.83 19.19 -7.59
C ASN A 15 17.00 19.31 -8.89
N PHE A 16 16.22 18.28 -9.20
CA PHE A 16 15.27 18.32 -10.31
C PHE A 16 14.09 19.28 -10.07
N LEU A 17 13.89 19.77 -8.84
CA LEU A 17 12.84 20.73 -8.50
C LEU A 17 13.27 22.19 -8.71
N ARG A 18 14.52 22.45 -9.12
CA ARG A 18 15.10 23.80 -9.22
C ARG A 18 14.34 24.78 -10.13
N LEU A 19 13.54 24.27 -11.08
CA LEU A 19 12.75 25.07 -12.01
C LEU A 19 11.31 25.33 -11.51
N MET A 20 10.90 24.70 -10.41
CA MET A 20 9.56 24.88 -9.86
C MET A 20 9.49 26.15 -9.02
N MET A 21 8.36 26.84 -9.07
CA MET A 21 8.08 27.94 -8.14
C MET A 21 8.08 27.41 -6.70
N ASN A 22 8.66 28.16 -5.77
CA ASN A 22 8.73 27.80 -4.35
C ASN A 22 7.43 27.24 -3.73
N PRO A 23 6.24 27.85 -3.94
CA PRO A 23 4.99 27.28 -3.40
C PRO A 23 4.63 25.91 -3.99
N VAL A 24 4.93 25.68 -5.28
CA VAL A 24 4.69 24.39 -5.95
C VAL A 24 5.66 23.33 -5.43
N ALA A 25 6.94 23.67 -5.29
CA ALA A 25 7.95 22.78 -4.73
C ALA A 25 7.64 22.40 -3.27
N ALA A 26 7.13 23.35 -2.47
CA ALA A 26 6.71 23.09 -1.09
C ALA A 26 5.51 22.14 -1.03
N ASN A 27 4.50 22.33 -1.89
CA ASN A 27 3.35 21.44 -1.96
C ASN A 27 3.75 20.03 -2.44
N PHE A 28 4.60 19.94 -3.47
CA PHE A 28 5.15 18.67 -3.93
C PHE A 28 5.86 17.91 -2.80
N ARG A 29 6.73 18.61 -2.05
CA ARG A 29 7.41 18.05 -0.88
C ARG A 29 6.42 17.50 0.14
N LYS A 30 5.36 18.27 0.45
CA LYS A 30 4.31 17.84 1.38
C LYS A 30 3.64 16.55 0.91
N GLU A 31 3.22 16.47 -0.35
CA GLU A 31 2.56 15.29 -0.89
C GLU A 31 3.48 14.05 -0.92
N VAL A 32 4.76 14.23 -1.26
CA VAL A 32 5.75 13.13 -1.23
C VAL A 32 5.95 12.62 0.21
N ILE A 33 6.06 13.51 1.19
CA ILE A 33 6.20 13.12 2.60
C ILE A 33 4.95 12.35 3.04
N ASN A 34 3.76 12.86 2.75
CA ASN A 34 2.50 12.20 3.10
C ASN A 34 2.38 10.82 2.47
N ALA A 35 2.70 10.69 1.18
CA ALA A 35 2.66 9.41 0.48
C ALA A 35 3.64 8.41 1.09
N VAL A 36 4.90 8.80 1.35
CA VAL A 36 5.90 7.88 1.91
C VAL A 36 5.62 7.57 3.39
N LEU A 37 5.07 8.50 4.19
CA LEU A 37 4.63 8.16 5.55
C LEU A 37 3.45 7.18 5.53
N ALA A 38 2.59 7.30 4.54
CA ALA A 38 1.49 6.39 4.34
C ALA A 38 1.93 4.98 3.90
N THR A 39 3.19 4.70 3.53
CA THR A 39 3.60 3.31 3.26
C THR A 39 3.70 2.48 4.53
N ASP A 40 3.90 3.13 5.69
CA ASP A 40 3.93 2.47 6.98
C ASP A 40 2.65 1.65 7.26
N MET A 41 2.83 0.48 7.90
CA MET A 41 1.76 -0.47 8.13
C MET A 41 0.92 -0.16 9.39
N HIS A 42 1.39 0.70 10.30
CA HIS A 42 0.63 1.09 11.50
C HIS A 42 -0.68 1.80 11.13
N ASN A 43 -0.65 2.65 10.11
CA ASN A 43 -1.81 3.42 9.65
C ASN A 43 -2.59 2.75 8.51
N HIS A 44 -2.24 1.51 8.14
CA HIS A 44 -2.75 0.84 6.94
C HIS A 44 -4.27 0.77 6.88
N HIS A 45 -4.90 0.28 7.94
CA HIS A 45 -6.35 0.13 8.00
C HIS A 45 -7.09 1.47 8.05
N SER A 46 -6.51 2.48 8.72
CA SER A 46 -7.06 3.82 8.79
C SER A 46 -7.14 4.48 7.41
N ILE A 47 -6.09 4.32 6.60
CA ILE A 47 -6.03 4.84 5.23
C ILE A 47 -7.05 4.11 4.34
N ILE A 48 -7.12 2.77 4.41
CA ILE A 48 -8.12 1.99 3.66
C ILE A 48 -9.55 2.40 4.03
N SER A 49 -9.82 2.60 5.33
CA SER A 49 -11.13 3.02 5.82
C SER A 49 -11.50 4.41 5.32
N ALA A 50 -10.59 5.39 5.45
CA ALA A 50 -10.79 6.73 4.90
C ALA A 50 -11.06 6.71 3.40
N PHE A 51 -10.33 5.88 2.64
CA PHE A 51 -10.53 5.73 1.20
C PHE A 51 -11.92 5.17 0.88
N ASN A 52 -12.34 4.12 1.58
CA ASN A 52 -13.67 3.55 1.41
C ASN A 52 -14.77 4.58 1.72
N ILE A 53 -14.64 5.35 2.81
CA ILE A 53 -15.62 6.38 3.18
C ILE A 53 -15.70 7.47 2.11
N LYS A 54 -14.55 7.89 1.55
CA LYS A 54 -14.48 8.98 0.58
C LYS A 54 -14.99 8.58 -0.81
N PHE A 55 -14.77 7.33 -1.22
CA PHE A 55 -14.96 6.90 -2.62
C PHE A 55 -16.00 5.79 -2.84
N LYS A 56 -16.43 5.04 -1.83
CA LYS A 56 -17.52 4.08 -2.02
C LYS A 56 -18.87 4.79 -1.91
N PRO A 57 -19.79 4.56 -2.86
CA PRO A 57 -21.14 5.07 -2.74
C PRO A 57 -21.82 4.45 -1.50
N PRO A 58 -22.69 5.20 -0.81
CA PRO A 58 -23.47 4.64 0.29
C PRO A 58 -24.36 3.48 -0.22
N PRO A 59 -24.76 2.55 0.65
CA PRO A 59 -25.70 1.48 0.30
C PRO A 59 -26.94 2.03 -0.44
N PRO A 60 -27.56 1.26 -1.35
CA PRO A 60 -28.76 1.70 -2.09
C PRO A 60 -29.91 2.21 -1.20
N ASP A 61 -29.90 1.78 0.05
CA ASP A 61 -30.87 1.96 1.13
C ASP A 61 -30.47 3.03 2.18
N ALA A 62 -29.29 3.64 2.04
CA ALA A 62 -28.85 4.69 2.96
C ALA A 62 -29.50 6.04 2.61
N GLN A 63 -30.16 6.65 3.60
CA GLN A 63 -30.67 8.02 3.49
C GLN A 63 -29.52 8.97 3.14
N PRO A 64 -29.75 9.99 2.28
CA PRO A 64 -28.73 10.97 1.95
C PRO A 64 -28.20 11.60 3.25
N PRO A 65 -26.87 11.70 3.43
CA PRO A 65 -26.30 12.17 4.68
C PRO A 65 -26.79 13.60 4.95
N LEU A 66 -27.39 13.79 6.14
CA LEU A 66 -27.80 15.07 6.72
C LEU A 66 -26.57 15.88 7.16
N SER A 67 -25.62 16.14 6.27
CA SER A 67 -24.60 17.20 6.39
C SER A 67 -23.60 17.16 5.23
N GLY A 68 -23.83 18.03 4.25
CA GLY A 68 -22.84 19.06 3.90
C GLY A 68 -21.46 18.68 3.34
N LEU A 69 -21.19 17.45 2.90
CA LEU A 69 -19.99 17.13 2.13
C LEU A 69 -20.32 16.66 0.70
N MET A 70 -21.12 17.45 -0.01
CA MET A 70 -21.10 17.40 -1.46
C MET A 70 -19.79 18.02 -1.94
N CYS A 71 -18.98 17.23 -2.65
CA CYS A 71 -17.90 17.73 -3.49
C CYS A 71 -18.48 18.81 -4.40
N LYS A 72 -18.19 20.08 -4.09
CA LYS A 72 -18.52 21.20 -4.98
C LYS A 72 -17.58 21.09 -6.18
N ASN A 73 -18.16 20.63 -7.29
CA ASN A 73 -17.62 20.45 -8.64
C ASN A 73 -17.50 18.97 -9.05
N SER A 74 -18.65 18.39 -9.45
CA SER A 74 -18.74 17.43 -10.56
C SER A 74 -17.63 16.37 -10.67
N CYS A 75 -17.47 15.52 -9.66
CA CYS A 75 -16.99 14.15 -9.91
C CYS A 75 -18.20 13.37 -10.42
N THR A 76 -18.54 13.48 -11.71
CA THR A 76 -19.60 12.67 -12.30
C THR A 76 -19.17 11.21 -12.28
N PHE A 77 -19.76 10.42 -11.38
CA PHE A 77 -19.63 8.96 -11.27
C PHE A 77 -20.38 8.23 -12.40
N SER A 78 -20.34 8.75 -13.63
CA SER A 78 -21.23 8.23 -14.68
C SER A 78 -20.69 7.02 -15.44
N ASP A 79 -19.40 6.67 -15.34
CA ASP A 79 -18.83 5.51 -16.08
C ASP A 79 -17.70 4.78 -15.33
N GLY A 80 -17.64 4.86 -14.00
CA GLY A 80 -16.60 4.17 -13.21
C GLY A 80 -15.18 4.75 -13.32
N ASN A 81 -14.99 5.85 -14.04
CA ASN A 81 -13.72 6.54 -14.18
C ASN A 81 -13.65 7.76 -13.27
N VAL A 82 -12.73 7.74 -12.30
CA VAL A 82 -12.40 8.92 -11.47
C VAL A 82 -11.45 9.82 -12.26
N LEU A 83 -11.92 10.98 -12.70
CA LEU A 83 -11.02 12.00 -13.25
C LEU A 83 -10.22 12.61 -12.08
N MET A 84 -8.99 12.13 -11.87
CA MET A 84 -8.11 12.57 -10.78
C MET A 84 -8.06 14.11 -10.64
N TRP A 85 -8.15 14.84 -11.75
CA TRP A 85 -8.09 16.31 -11.77
C TRP A 85 -9.30 17.00 -11.16
N THR A 86 -10.46 16.36 -11.02
CA THR A 86 -11.67 16.93 -10.40
C THR A 86 -11.74 16.69 -8.89
N LEU A 87 -10.84 15.88 -8.34
CA LEU A 87 -10.80 15.57 -6.92
C LEU A 87 -10.36 16.78 -6.08
N ASP A 88 -10.98 16.93 -4.91
CA ASP A 88 -10.44 17.79 -3.86
C ASP A 88 -9.06 17.29 -3.39
N ASP A 89 -8.29 18.17 -2.73
CA ASP A 89 -6.91 17.88 -2.35
C ASP A 89 -6.80 16.66 -1.42
N ASP A 90 -7.76 16.49 -0.50
CA ASP A 90 -7.78 15.35 0.42
C ASP A 90 -8.03 14.04 -0.33
N ALA A 91 -9.00 14.03 -1.25
CA ALA A 91 -9.28 12.91 -2.14
C ALA A 91 -8.03 12.55 -2.97
N ARG A 92 -7.36 13.53 -3.57
CA ARG A 92 -6.16 13.32 -4.38
C ARG A 92 -5.01 12.74 -3.56
N SER A 93 -4.76 13.30 -2.37
CA SER A 93 -3.72 12.80 -1.47
C SER A 93 -4.00 11.35 -1.06
N LEU A 94 -5.26 11.03 -0.76
CA LEU A 94 -5.69 9.69 -0.37
C LEU A 94 -5.54 8.67 -1.51
N VAL A 95 -5.84 9.04 -2.76
CA VAL A 95 -5.56 8.18 -3.92
C VAL A 95 -4.07 7.94 -4.07
N MET A 96 -3.22 8.95 -3.90
CA MET A 96 -1.76 8.80 -4.00
C MET A 96 -1.23 7.85 -2.92
N GLN A 97 -1.71 7.98 -1.68
CA GLN A 97 -1.34 7.08 -0.58
C GLN A 97 -1.76 5.63 -0.87
N MET A 98 -3.00 5.41 -1.30
CA MET A 98 -3.48 4.08 -1.68
C MET A 98 -2.69 3.49 -2.85
N SER A 99 -2.39 4.30 -3.87
CA SER A 99 -1.62 3.86 -5.04
C SER A 99 -0.21 3.42 -4.64
N LEU A 100 0.46 4.20 -3.79
CA LEU A 100 1.81 3.86 -3.32
C LEU A 100 1.80 2.61 -2.43
N LYS A 101 0.79 2.45 -1.58
CA LYS A 101 0.60 1.19 -0.82
C LYS A 101 0.38 -0.01 -1.72
N CYS A 102 -0.44 0.13 -2.78
CA CYS A 102 -0.64 -0.94 -3.75
C CYS A 102 0.66 -1.31 -4.47
N ALA A 103 1.49 -0.31 -4.78
CA ALA A 103 2.81 -0.53 -5.37
C ALA A 103 3.76 -1.26 -4.40
N ASP A 104 3.79 -0.85 -3.13
CA ASP A 104 4.64 -1.45 -2.08
C ASP A 104 4.29 -2.93 -1.84
N LEU A 105 3.00 -3.27 -1.89
CA LEU A 105 2.51 -4.66 -1.80
C LEU A 105 2.40 -5.36 -3.17
N GLY A 106 2.84 -4.73 -4.27
CA GLY A 106 2.60 -5.21 -5.63
C GLY A 106 3.19 -6.59 -5.92
N ALA A 107 4.27 -6.98 -5.23
CA ALA A 107 4.87 -8.31 -5.33
C ALA A 107 3.90 -9.46 -4.96
N ILE A 108 2.84 -9.16 -4.21
CA ILE A 108 1.78 -10.12 -3.83
C ILE A 108 0.88 -10.44 -5.03
N ALA A 109 0.66 -9.46 -5.91
CA ALA A 109 -0.17 -9.56 -7.10
C ALA A 109 0.63 -9.92 -8.38
N ALA A 110 1.94 -10.12 -8.26
CA ALA A 110 2.79 -10.55 -9.37
C ALA A 110 2.50 -11.99 -9.79
N ASP A 111 3.00 -12.39 -10.96
CA ASP A 111 2.99 -13.80 -11.38
C ASP A 111 3.63 -14.69 -10.30
N TYR A 112 3.13 -15.90 -10.14
CA TYR A 112 3.46 -16.75 -9.00
C TYR A 112 4.96 -16.97 -8.79
N ASP A 113 5.72 -17.19 -9.86
CA ASP A 113 7.17 -17.43 -9.78
C ASP A 113 7.92 -16.18 -9.27
N ILE A 114 7.47 -15.00 -9.68
CA ILE A 114 7.99 -13.72 -9.21
C ILE A 114 7.59 -13.47 -7.76
N HIS A 115 6.33 -13.72 -7.41
CA HIS A 115 5.85 -13.64 -6.04
C HIS A 115 6.65 -14.57 -5.11
N ALA A 116 6.87 -15.82 -5.51
CA ALA A 116 7.64 -16.80 -4.75
C ALA A 116 9.08 -16.34 -4.51
N LEU A 117 9.72 -15.77 -5.53
CA LEU A 117 11.06 -15.18 -5.40
C LEU A 117 11.10 -14.03 -4.39
N TRP A 118 10.09 -13.14 -4.41
CA TRP A 118 9.99 -12.06 -3.43
C TRP A 118 9.79 -12.58 -2.00
N VAL A 119 8.97 -13.61 -1.82
CA VAL A 119 8.78 -14.26 -0.52
C VAL A 119 10.09 -14.87 -0.02
N GLN A 120 10.87 -15.53 -0.89
CA GLN A 120 12.18 -16.06 -0.52
C GLN A 120 13.15 -14.96 -0.09
N ARG A 121 13.20 -13.83 -0.82
CA ARG A 121 14.06 -12.70 -0.46
C ARG A 121 13.67 -12.05 0.86
N LEU A 122 12.37 -11.86 1.09
CA LEU A 122 11.85 -11.35 2.35
C LEU A 122 12.22 -12.28 3.52
N GLN A 123 12.12 -13.59 3.31
CA GLN A 123 12.52 -14.58 4.30
C GLN A 123 14.00 -14.47 4.67
N GLU A 124 14.85 -14.36 3.65
CA GLU A 124 16.29 -14.22 3.84
C GLU A 124 16.64 -12.93 4.59
N GLU A 125 15.95 -11.82 4.29
CA GLU A 125 16.09 -10.56 5.03
C GLU A 125 15.72 -10.72 6.51
N PHE A 126 14.58 -11.35 6.82
CA PHE A 126 14.17 -11.65 8.21
C PHE A 126 15.19 -12.52 8.93
N HIS A 127 15.69 -13.57 8.27
CA HIS A 127 16.72 -14.42 8.86
C HIS A 127 18.03 -13.68 9.13
N ASN A 128 18.42 -12.75 8.26
CA ASN A 128 19.61 -11.94 8.45
C ASN A 128 19.45 -10.97 9.62
N GLN A 129 18.25 -10.40 9.81
CA GLN A 129 17.94 -9.61 11.00
C GLN A 129 18.01 -10.46 12.26
N GLY A 130 17.41 -11.66 12.26
CA GLY A 130 17.42 -12.55 13.42
C GLY A 130 18.84 -13.00 13.81
N ASP A 131 19.72 -13.25 12.84
CA ASP A 131 21.12 -13.56 13.11
C ASP A 131 21.87 -12.37 13.73
N ALA A 132 21.59 -11.16 13.26
CA ALA A 132 22.16 -9.95 13.85
C ALA A 132 21.67 -9.73 15.28
N GLU A 133 20.39 -9.97 15.56
CA GLU A 133 19.80 -9.91 16.91
C GLU A 133 20.47 -10.93 17.86
N LYS A 134 20.68 -12.17 17.40
CA LYS A 134 21.42 -13.20 18.14
C LYS A 134 22.85 -12.78 18.43
N ALA A 135 23.56 -12.24 17.43
CA ALA A 135 24.94 -11.79 17.59
C ALA A 135 25.07 -10.63 18.59
N LEU A 136 24.04 -9.79 18.71
CA LEU A 136 23.95 -8.71 19.70
C LEU A 136 23.48 -9.20 21.08
N GLY A 137 23.10 -10.47 21.23
CA GLY A 137 22.60 -11.03 22.49
C GLY A 137 21.22 -10.51 22.89
N ILE A 138 20.42 -10.00 21.95
CA ILE A 138 19.06 -9.52 22.20
C ILE A 138 18.01 -10.56 21.77
N PRO A 139 16.77 -10.51 22.30
CA PRO A 139 15.72 -11.41 21.87
C PRO A 139 15.46 -11.31 20.36
N VAL A 140 15.38 -12.46 19.70
CA VAL A 140 15.10 -12.54 18.27
C VAL A 140 13.64 -12.18 18.03
N SER A 141 13.43 -11.31 17.04
CA SER A 141 12.12 -10.86 16.63
C SER A 141 11.27 -12.03 16.09
N PRO A 142 9.94 -11.99 16.26
CA PRO A 142 9.05 -13.02 15.73
C PRO A 142 9.29 -13.26 14.23
N LEU A 143 9.26 -14.54 13.80
CA LEU A 143 9.45 -14.97 12.40
C LEU A 143 10.86 -14.78 11.82
N MET A 144 11.79 -14.21 12.59
CA MET A 144 13.15 -13.91 12.14
C MET A 144 14.18 -15.00 12.49
N ASP A 145 13.80 -15.98 13.31
CA ASP A 145 14.67 -17.10 13.64
C ASP A 145 14.64 -18.17 12.54
N ARG A 146 15.75 -18.33 11.81
CA ARG A 146 15.93 -19.37 10.79
C ARG A 146 15.90 -20.81 11.31
N THR A 147 15.97 -21.00 12.63
CA THR A 147 15.85 -22.30 13.30
C THR A 147 14.40 -22.61 13.72
N CYS A 148 13.53 -21.61 13.78
CA CYS A 148 12.09 -21.84 13.82
C CYS A 148 11.63 -22.34 12.45
N VAL A 149 10.94 -23.48 12.45
CA VAL A 149 10.58 -24.24 11.25
C VAL A 149 9.83 -23.36 10.23
N ILE A 150 10.09 -23.66 8.95
CA ILE A 150 9.43 -23.17 7.73
C ILE A 150 7.89 -23.06 7.87
N ASP A 151 7.28 -23.87 8.74
CA ASP A 151 5.86 -23.89 9.08
C ASP A 151 5.31 -22.56 9.61
N ALA A 152 6.11 -21.77 10.34
CA ALA A 152 5.65 -20.51 10.92
C ALA A 152 5.34 -19.45 9.85
N LEU A 153 6.17 -19.36 8.80
CA LEU A 153 5.91 -18.44 7.70
C LEU A 153 4.88 -18.95 6.71
N ALA A 154 4.82 -20.26 6.51
CA ALA A 154 3.74 -20.90 5.78
C ALA A 154 2.36 -20.60 6.40
N ALA A 155 2.28 -20.55 7.73
CA ALA A 155 1.06 -20.20 8.45
C ALA A 155 0.75 -18.68 8.46
N VAL A 156 1.77 -17.83 8.58
CA VAL A 156 1.58 -16.37 8.67
C VAL A 156 1.29 -15.70 7.31
N GLN A 157 1.88 -16.22 6.22
CA GLN A 157 1.69 -15.67 4.87
C GLN A 157 0.21 -15.56 4.47
N PRO A 158 -0.62 -16.64 4.56
CA PRO A 158 -2.04 -16.54 4.25
C PRO A 158 -2.79 -15.51 5.10
N GLN A 159 -2.39 -15.32 6.36
CA GLN A 159 -3.00 -14.33 7.23
C GLN A 159 -2.68 -12.91 6.77
N PHE A 160 -1.42 -12.65 6.38
CA PHE A 160 -1.02 -11.36 5.81
C PHE A 160 -1.80 -11.00 4.54
N PHE A 161 -2.04 -11.98 3.65
CA PHE A 161 -2.89 -11.77 2.48
C PHE A 161 -4.31 -11.32 2.89
N LYS A 162 -4.91 -11.99 3.88
CA LYS A 162 -6.29 -11.74 4.32
C LYS A 162 -6.44 -10.41 5.05
N ASP A 163 -5.47 -10.03 5.87
CA ASP A 163 -5.56 -8.85 6.73
C ASP A 163 -5.05 -7.59 6.05
N ALA A 164 -3.98 -7.67 5.27
CA ALA A 164 -3.34 -6.50 4.68
C ALA A 164 -3.65 -6.35 3.19
N ALA A 165 -3.32 -7.36 2.38
CA ALA A 165 -3.27 -7.23 0.92
C ALA A 165 -4.65 -7.24 0.26
N LEU A 166 -5.49 -8.23 0.58
CA LEU A 166 -6.83 -8.37 0.00
C LEU A 166 -7.73 -7.15 0.30
N PRO A 167 -7.82 -6.63 1.54
CA PRO A 167 -8.60 -5.43 1.82
C PRO A 167 -8.11 -4.22 1.03
N LEU A 168 -6.78 -4.05 0.90
CA LEU A 168 -6.18 -2.96 0.14
C LEU A 168 -6.58 -3.04 -1.35
N PHE A 169 -6.28 -4.16 -2.01
CA PHE A 169 -6.55 -4.31 -3.44
C PHE A 169 -8.05 -4.31 -3.73
N LYS A 170 -8.87 -4.94 -2.89
CA LYS A 170 -10.33 -4.90 -3.05
C LYS A 170 -10.88 -3.48 -2.96
N SER A 171 -10.39 -2.68 -2.00
CA SER A 171 -10.78 -1.27 -1.90
C SER A 171 -10.34 -0.49 -3.13
N PHE A 172 -9.09 -0.63 -3.55
CA PHE A 172 -8.54 0.10 -4.68
C PHE A 172 -9.24 -0.25 -6.01
N SER A 173 -9.36 -1.54 -6.33
CA SER A 173 -10.00 -2.02 -7.57
C SER A 173 -11.52 -1.72 -7.61
N SER A 174 -12.17 -1.52 -6.46
CA SER A 174 -13.57 -1.08 -6.43
C SER A 174 -13.80 0.33 -6.99
N VAL A 175 -12.75 1.17 -6.98
CA VAL A 175 -12.78 2.54 -7.51
C VAL A 175 -12.07 2.61 -8.86
N PHE A 176 -10.97 1.87 -9.04
CA PHE A 176 -10.20 1.80 -10.28
C PHE A 176 -10.35 0.43 -10.93
N ARG A 177 -11.41 0.25 -11.73
CA ARG A 177 -11.80 -1.05 -12.31
C ARG A 177 -10.73 -1.66 -13.22
N ASP A 178 -9.92 -0.82 -13.88
CA ASP A 178 -8.78 -1.28 -14.69
C ASP A 178 -7.69 -1.99 -13.86
N CYS A 179 -7.75 -1.87 -12.52
CA CYS A 179 -6.86 -2.54 -11.58
C CYS A 179 -7.43 -3.84 -11.01
N ASP A 180 -8.53 -4.38 -11.55
CA ASP A 180 -9.13 -5.66 -11.08
C ASP A 180 -8.11 -6.82 -11.14
N GLN A 181 -7.15 -6.77 -12.07
CA GLN A 181 -6.11 -7.80 -12.19
C GLN A 181 -5.23 -7.92 -10.92
N LEU A 182 -5.01 -6.81 -10.18
CA LEU A 182 -4.26 -6.85 -8.92
C LEU A 182 -4.95 -7.75 -7.89
N LEU A 183 -6.27 -7.60 -7.77
CA LEU A 183 -7.08 -8.40 -6.85
C LEU A 183 -7.12 -9.87 -7.30
N ILE A 184 -7.41 -10.12 -8.57
CA ILE A 184 -7.50 -11.47 -9.15
C ILE A 184 -6.19 -12.25 -8.94
N ASN A 185 -5.05 -11.63 -9.23
CA ASN A 185 -3.74 -12.27 -9.05
C ASN A 185 -3.45 -12.56 -7.58
N THR A 186 -3.78 -11.63 -6.69
CA THR A 186 -3.61 -11.81 -5.24
C THR A 186 -4.42 -13.00 -4.73
N GLU A 187 -5.69 -13.12 -5.15
CA GLU A 187 -6.55 -14.25 -4.79
C GLU A 187 -6.01 -15.58 -5.34
N ASN A 188 -5.48 -15.58 -6.57
CA ASN A 188 -4.87 -16.76 -7.17
C ASN A 188 -3.60 -17.20 -6.44
N ASN A 189 -2.73 -16.25 -6.07
CA ASN A 189 -1.52 -16.54 -5.29
C ASN A 189 -1.85 -17.03 -3.89
N LEU A 190 -2.89 -16.47 -3.24
CA LEU A 190 -3.38 -16.99 -1.96
C LEU A 190 -3.87 -18.43 -2.08
N ARG A 191 -4.66 -18.74 -3.12
CA ARG A 191 -5.17 -20.10 -3.34
C ARG A 191 -4.02 -21.11 -3.49
N ARG A 192 -3.05 -20.80 -4.36
CA ARG A 192 -1.85 -21.64 -4.54
C ARG A 192 -1.05 -21.78 -3.24
N ARG A 193 -0.93 -20.71 -2.46
CA ARG A 193 -0.23 -20.76 -1.17
C ARG A 193 -0.94 -21.69 -0.19
N LEU A 194 -2.26 -21.65 -0.11
CA LEU A 194 -3.04 -22.55 0.74
C LEU A 194 -2.90 -24.01 0.31
N GLU A 195 -2.94 -24.29 -1.00
CA GLU A 195 -2.77 -25.66 -1.54
C GLU A 195 -1.43 -26.30 -1.16
N VAL A 196 -0.35 -25.51 -1.09
CA VAL A 196 1.00 -25.99 -0.71
C VAL A 196 1.15 -26.23 0.80
N VAL A 197 0.30 -25.63 1.64
CA VAL A 197 0.35 -25.78 3.11
C VAL A 197 -0.38 -27.03 3.61
N PHE A 198 -1.23 -27.65 2.77
CA PHE A 198 -2.02 -28.84 3.13
C PHE A 198 -1.44 -30.18 2.64
N PHE A 199 -0.19 -30.19 2.16
CA PHE A 199 0.58 -31.41 1.81
C PHE A 199 1.93 -31.41 2.53
#